data_AF-A0A6B3NJE9-F1
#
_entry.id   AF-A0A6B3NJE9-F1
#
_cell.length_a   1.000
_cell.length_b   1.000
_cell.length_c   1.000
_cell.angle_alpha   90.00
_cell.angle_beta   90.00
_cell.angle_gamma   90.00
#
_symmetry.space_group_name_H-M   'P 1'
#
loop_
_entity.id
_entity.type
_entity.pdbx_description
1 polymer ?
#
loop_
_entity_poly.entity_id
_entity_poly.type
_entity_poly.pdbx_seq_one_letter_code
_entity_poly.pdbx_strand_id
1 'polypeptide(L)' 'MVVSSPSSNLPVLDELKSNLPNICGWEAQIASVVQRNEPVFLPKTNLRLENITSGFACALHMHQPTIPAG' A
#
# COMPACT_ATOMS: atom_id res chain seq x y z
N MET A 1 18.60 -7.18 2.84
CA MET A 1 18.48 -6.45 1.57
C MET A 1 17.35 -5.46 1.73
N VAL A 2 17.66 -4.19 2.00
CA VAL A 2 16.64 -3.13 2.11
C VAL A 2 16.25 -2.78 0.69
N VAL A 3 15.00 -3.04 0.30
CA VAL A 3 14.46 -2.52 -0.96
C VAL A 3 14.27 -1.04 -0.72
N SER A 4 15.24 -0.22 -1.14
CA SER A 4 15.00 1.21 -1.29
C SER A 4 14.06 1.35 -2.48
N SER A 5 12.82 1.77 -2.23
CA SER A 5 11.98 2.31 -3.31
C SER A 5 12.79 3.41 -4.00
N PRO A 6 12.85 3.44 -5.35
CA PRO A 6 13.47 4.56 -6.04
C PRO A 6 12.83 5.83 -5.49
N SER A 7 13.64 6.85 -5.21
CA SER A 7 13.15 8.18 -4.84
C SER A 7 12.28 8.66 -5.98
N SER A 8 10.98 8.44 -5.85
CA SER A 8 10.00 8.97 -6.77
C SER A 8 9.99 10.47 -6.51
N ASN A 9 10.16 11.25 -7.57
CA ASN A 9 10.05 12.71 -7.56
C ASN A 9 8.57 13.10 -7.30
N LEU A 10 8.06 12.67 -6.14
CA LEU A 10 6.72 12.93 -5.67
C LEU A 10 6.76 14.24 -4.90
N PRO A 11 5.79 15.12 -5.14
CA PRO A 11 5.66 16.31 -4.33
C PRO A 11 5.45 15.91 -2.88
N VAL A 12 6.03 16.68 -1.96
CA VAL A 12 5.65 16.60 -0.55
C VAL A 12 4.17 16.97 -0.48
N LEU A 13 3.33 16.05 0.01
CA LEU A 13 1.91 16.27 0.18
C LEU A 13 1.64 16.72 1.62
N ASP A 14 1.07 17.91 1.78
CA ASP A 14 0.47 18.32 3.06
C ASP A 14 -0.59 17.30 3.47
N GLU A 15 -0.83 17.10 4.77
CA GLU A 15 -1.72 16.06 5.28
C GLU A 15 -3.15 16.13 4.71
N LEU A 16 -3.64 17.35 4.49
CA LEU A 16 -4.95 17.63 3.90
C LEU A 16 -4.82 18.67 2.79
N LYS A 17 -5.54 18.47 1.69
CA LYS A 17 -5.72 19.46 0.62
C LYS A 17 -7.19 19.85 0.57
N SER A 18 -7.50 21.12 0.81
CA SER A 18 -8.88 21.63 0.80
C SER A 18 -9.83 20.84 1.74
N ASN A 19 -9.35 20.48 2.94
CA ASN A 19 -10.04 19.64 3.93
C ASN A 19 -10.36 18.19 3.49
N LEU A 20 -9.79 17.74 2.37
CA LEU A 20 -9.86 16.37 1.91
C LEU A 20 -8.52 15.66 2.13
N PRO A 21 -8.50 14.32 2.23
CA PRO A 21 -7.26 13.55 2.14
C PRO A 21 -6.42 14.01 0.96
N ASN A 22 -5.14 14.19 1.17
CA ASN A 22 -4.21 14.70 0.16
C ASN A 22 -4.01 13.80 -1.08
N ILE A 23 -4.61 12.61 -1.06
CA ILE A 23 -4.68 11.66 -2.17
C ILE A 23 -5.94 11.83 -3.06
N CYS A 24 -6.90 12.67 -2.68
CA CYS A 24 -8.09 12.93 -3.49
C CYS A 24 -7.71 13.54 -4.86
N GLY A 25 -8.31 13.04 -5.94
CA GLY A 25 -7.98 13.44 -7.32
C GLY A 25 -6.81 12.67 -7.93
N TRP A 26 -6.23 11.70 -7.22
CA TRP A 26 -5.12 10.86 -7.68
C TRP A 26 -5.57 9.43 -7.97
N GLU A 27 -6.85 9.21 -8.26
CA GLU A 27 -7.46 7.88 -8.38
C GLU A 27 -6.75 7.04 -9.45
N ALA A 28 -6.36 7.65 -10.58
CA ALA A 28 -5.64 6.96 -11.65
C ALA A 28 -4.23 6.51 -11.21
N GLN A 29 -3.50 7.37 -10.51
CA GLN A 29 -2.17 7.06 -9.97
C GLN A 29 -2.26 5.96 -8.90
N ILE A 30 -3.23 6.05 -7.99
CA ILE A 30 -3.47 5.04 -6.97
C ILE A 30 -3.77 3.69 -7.63
N ALA A 31 -4.69 3.64 -8.60
CA ALA A 31 -5.02 2.42 -9.34
C ALA A 31 -3.78 1.77 -9.99
N SER A 32 -2.90 2.58 -10.59
CA SER A 32 -1.65 2.11 -11.22
C SER A 32 -0.64 1.49 -10.26
N VAL A 33 -0.77 1.75 -8.96
CA VAL A 33 0.12 1.23 -7.92
C VAL A 33 -0.51 0.03 -7.21
N VAL A 34 -1.80 0.11 -6.85
CA VAL A 34 -2.47 -0.93 -6.05
C VAL A 34 -2.90 -2.15 -6.86
N GLN A 35 -3.05 -2.01 -8.18
CA GLN A 35 -3.49 -3.12 -9.06
C GLN A 35 -2.33 -3.83 -9.77
N ARG A 36 -1.09 -3.67 -9.30
CA ARG A 36 0.08 -4.32 -9.90
C ARG A 36 0.05 -5.83 -9.62
N ASN A 37 0.12 -6.62 -10.69
CA ASN A 37 0.21 -8.08 -10.62
C ASN A 37 1.68 -8.54 -10.56
N GLU A 38 2.40 -8.05 -9.56
CA GLU A 38 3.82 -8.34 -9.35
C GLU A 38 4.01 -9.15 -8.05
N PRO A 39 5.00 -10.06 -7.97
CA PRO A 39 5.29 -10.77 -6.74
C PRO A 39 5.63 -9.81 -5.60
N VAL A 40 4.83 -9.83 -4.53
CA VAL A 40 5.06 -9.01 -3.32
C VAL A 40 6.18 -9.60 -2.45
N PHE A 41 6.50 -10.89 -2.65
CA PHE A 41 7.56 -11.61 -1.95
C PHE A 41 8.73 -11.92 -2.88
N LEU A 42 9.93 -11.96 -2.32
CA LEU A 42 11.12 -12.42 -3.04
C LEU A 42 10.95 -13.88 -3.45
N PRO A 43 11.44 -14.29 -4.65
CA PRO A 43 11.39 -15.69 -5.10
C PRO A 43 12.22 -16.63 -4.22
N LYS A 44 13.15 -16.10 -3.43
CA LYS A 44 13.94 -16.83 -2.43
C LYS A 44 14.00 -16.02 -1.14
N THR A 45 13.89 -16.70 -0.01
CA THR A 45 14.03 -16.13 1.34
C THR A 45 15.08 -16.91 2.13
N ASN A 46 15.78 -16.23 3.03
CA ASN A 46 16.68 -16.85 4.00
C ASN A 46 15.95 -17.24 5.31
N LEU A 47 14.63 -17.03 5.38
CA LEU A 47 13.82 -17.45 6.51
C LEU A 47 13.68 -18.98 6.51
N ARG A 48 14.00 -19.60 7.66
CA ARG A 48 13.76 -21.01 7.94
C ARG A 48 12.46 -21.12 8.74
N LEU A 49 11.35 -21.40 8.05
CA LEU A 49 10.01 -21.37 8.64
C LEU A 49 9.87 -22.33 9.83
N GLU A 50 10.60 -23.44 9.80
CA GLU A 50 10.66 -24.43 10.88
C GLU A 50 11.25 -23.89 12.19
N ASN A 51 11.98 -22.77 12.14
CA ASN A 51 12.58 -22.13 13.31
C ASN A 51 11.75 -20.94 13.83
N ILE A 52 10.65 -20.58 13.15
CA ILE A 52 9.79 -19.47 13.56
C ILE A 52 8.75 -19.99 14.56
N THR A 53 8.85 -19.56 15.82
CA THR A 53 7.98 -20.02 16.91
C THR A 53 6.82 -19.07 17.22
N SER A 54 6.77 -17.90 16.59
CA SER A 54 5.68 -16.94 16.73
C SER A 54 5.53 -16.08 15.48
N GLY A 55 4.30 -15.62 15.24
CA GLY A 55 3.97 -14.74 14.13
C GLY A 55 2.77 -13.87 14.49
N PHE A 56 2.73 -12.66 13.94
CA PHE A 56 1.62 -11.74 14.10
C PHE A 56 1.33 -11.08 12.74
N ALA A 57 0.05 -10.89 12.44
CA ALA A 57 -0.39 -10.22 11.24
C ALA A 57 -1.47 -9.20 11.60
N CYS A 58 -1.31 -7.97 11.09
CA CYS A 58 -2.37 -6.97 11.06
C CYS A 58 -3.11 -7.09 9.72
N ALA A 59 -4.35 -7.55 9.77
CA ALA A 59 -5.26 -7.45 8.62
C ALA A 59 -6.12 -6.20 8.78
N LEU A 60 -5.95 -5.22 7.89
CA LEU A 60 -6.84 -4.07 7.83
C LEU A 60 -8.03 -4.40 6.93
N HIS A 61 -9.20 -4.60 7.53
CA HIS A 61 -10.44 -4.79 6.78
C HIS A 61 -11.10 -3.44 6.50
N MET A 62 -10.87 -2.87 5.32
CA MET A 62 -11.58 -1.69 4.86
C MET A 62 -12.83 -2.12 4.09
N HIS A 63 -14.01 -1.83 4.65
CA HIS A 63 -15.26 -1.87 3.92
C HIS A 63 -15.54 -0.47 3.41
N GLN A 64 -15.50 -0.26 2.10
CA GLN A 64 -16.01 0.97 1.51
C GLN A 64 -17.53 0.81 1.36
N PRO A 65 -18.36 1.46 2.19
CA PRO A 65 -19.79 1.43 1.97
C PRO A 65 -20.09 2.09 0.63
N THR A 66 -20.93 1.44 -0.18
CA THR A 66 -21.45 2.04 -1.39
C THR A 66 -22.23 3.29 -1.00
N ILE A 67 -21.76 4.47 -1.37
CA ILE A 67 -22.54 5.69 -1.27
C ILE A 67 -23.58 5.62 -2.39
N PRO A 68 -24.89 5.50 -2.10
CA PRO A 68 -25.90 5.54 -3.15
C PRO A 68 -25.78 6.88 -3.87
N ALA A 69 -25.64 6.84 -5.19
CA ALA A 69 -25.99 8.01 -5.98
C ALA A 69 -27.47 8.28 -5.70
N GLY A 70 -27.77 9.48 -5.20
CA GLY A 70 -29.11 9.88 -4.73
C GLY A 70 -30.24 9.53 -5.68
#